data_AF-A0A4U1C835-F1
#
_entry.id   AF-A0A4U1C835-F1
#
_cell.length_a   1.000
_cell.length_b   1.000
_cell.length_c   1.000
_cell.angle_alpha   90.00
_cell.angle_beta   90.00
_cell.angle_gamma   90.00
#
_symmetry.space_group_name_H-M   'P 1'
#
loop_
_entity.id
_entity.type
_entity.pdbx_description
1 polymer ?
#
loop_
_entity_poly.entity_id
_entity_poly.type
_entity_poly.pdbx_seq_one_letter_code
_entity_poly.pdbx_strand_id
1 'polypeptide(L)'
;MKKIVLIALILLIQLYALAQEKLVKDLDFDGKKDTVYIDQKEREIICRLSTQNFKKLMTKPLEMASDNTYIKATHNGFELRNNWMRSGYACQFRYEKMEKRIRLIGITEYAFGNAANDGSGEASANLLTGNYIGNWHYYDHLANNEQCELVKIPTIKAKLKFKKIYLEEFSEETYFGYSAQLEKIVEKHKNAEQKRRSKN
;
A
#
# COMPACT_ATOMS: atom_id res chain seq x y z
N MET A 1 10.82 50.34 5.27
CA MET A 1 10.63 49.53 4.05
C MET A 1 11.49 48.26 4.02
N LYS A 2 12.83 48.33 4.10
CA LYS A 2 13.72 47.13 4.04
C LYS A 2 13.37 46.02 5.06
N LYS A 3 13.03 46.37 6.31
CA LYS A 3 12.64 45.40 7.35
C LYS A 3 11.29 44.71 7.06
N ILE A 4 10.33 45.41 6.46
CA ILE A 4 9.01 44.86 6.11
C ILE A 4 9.14 43.87 4.96
N VAL A 5 9.97 44.19 3.96
CA VAL A 5 10.29 43.28 2.83
C VAL A 5 10.96 41.99 3.33
N LEU A 6 11.87 42.09 4.30
CA LEU A 6 12.53 40.92 4.89
C LEU A 6 11.54 40.01 5.64
N ILE A 7 10.62 40.61 6.43
CA ILE A 7 9.58 39.86 7.14
C ILE A 7 8.63 39.18 6.16
N ALA A 8 8.21 39.88 5.09
CA ALA A 8 7.37 39.30 4.05
C ALA A 8 8.06 38.13 3.32
N LEU A 9 9.36 38.24 3.05
CA LEU A 9 10.14 37.16 2.45
C LEU A 9 10.24 35.94 3.37
N ILE A 10 10.44 36.14 4.67
CA ILE A 10 10.47 35.05 5.66
C ILE A 10 9.11 34.36 5.76
N LEU A 11 8.02 35.13 5.79
CA LEU A 11 6.65 34.59 5.81
C LEU A 11 6.35 33.78 4.55
N LEU A 12 6.76 34.25 3.37
CA LEU A 12 6.60 33.51 2.11
C LEU A 12 7.34 32.17 2.13
N ILE A 13 8.56 32.11 2.66
CA ILE A 13 9.34 30.87 2.79
C ILE A 13 8.64 29.87 3.72
N GLN A 14 7.99 30.34 4.79
CA GLN A 14 7.26 29.45 5.71
C GLN A 14 5.98 28.86 5.10
N LEU A 15 5.30 29.58 4.22
CA LEU A 15 4.11 29.09 3.51
C LEU A 15 4.44 27.90 2.60
N TYR A 16 5.57 27.94 1.88
CA TYR A 16 6.02 26.82 1.03
C TYR A 16 6.36 25.56 1.85
N ALA A 17 6.88 25.72 3.08
CA ALA A 17 7.22 24.59 3.94
C ALA A 17 6.01 23.87 4.55
N LEU A 18 4.87 24.59 4.67
CA LEU A 18 3.61 24.09 5.24
C LEU A 18 2.68 23.44 4.21
N ALA A 19 2.89 23.65 2.91
CA ALA A 19 2.02 23.13 1.85
C ALA A 19 2.15 21.60 1.64
N GLN A 20 3.27 21.00 2.07
CA GLN A 20 3.47 19.55 1.94
C GLN A 20 2.89 18.82 3.15
N GLU A 21 1.91 17.95 2.92
CA GLU A 21 1.37 17.07 3.95
C GLU A 21 2.45 16.08 4.40
N LYS A 22 2.74 16.08 5.70
CA LYS A 22 3.76 15.24 6.32
C LYS A 22 3.17 14.49 7.51
N LEU A 23 3.41 13.19 7.55
CA LEU A 23 3.21 12.41 8.77
C LEU A 23 4.33 12.76 9.76
N VAL A 24 3.96 13.18 10.97
CA VAL A 24 4.89 13.43 12.09
C VAL A 24 4.60 12.44 13.21
N LYS A 25 5.49 11.48 13.45
CA LYS A 25 5.29 10.38 14.40
C LYS A 25 6.62 9.86 14.91
N ASP A 26 6.68 9.36 16.14
CA ASP A 26 7.82 8.58 16.64
C ASP A 26 7.73 7.16 16.03
N LEU A 27 8.58 6.87 15.05
CA LEU A 27 8.58 5.62 14.28
C LEU A 27 9.66 4.66 14.74
N ASP A 28 10.78 5.16 15.27
CA ASP A 28 11.92 4.37 15.74
C ASP A 28 11.97 4.16 17.26
N PHE A 29 10.98 4.71 17.97
CA PHE A 29 10.74 4.54 19.41
C PHE A 29 11.83 5.13 20.30
N ASP A 30 12.44 6.24 19.87
CA ASP A 30 13.41 7.00 20.67
C ASP A 30 12.80 8.21 21.42
N GLY A 31 11.49 8.42 21.30
CA GLY A 31 10.76 9.52 21.93
C GLY A 31 10.82 10.84 21.15
N LYS A 32 11.54 10.91 20.04
CA LYS A 32 11.59 12.07 19.14
C LYS A 32 10.68 11.85 17.93
N LYS A 33 10.29 12.94 17.28
CA LYS A 33 9.37 12.89 16.12
C LYS A 33 10.16 12.69 14.83
N ASP A 34 9.75 11.68 14.08
CA ASP A 34 10.18 11.41 12.72
C ASP A 34 9.20 12.00 11.71
N THR A 35 9.62 12.02 10.44
CA THR A 35 8.77 12.48 9.35
C THR A 35 8.68 11.47 8.22
N VAL A 36 7.49 11.35 7.63
CA VAL A 36 7.25 10.60 6.39
C VAL A 36 6.37 11.43 5.48
N TYR A 37 6.74 11.53 4.21
CA TYR A 37 5.97 12.28 3.22
C TYR A 37 6.27 11.81 1.80
N ILE A 38 5.39 12.15 0.85
CA ILE A 38 5.63 11.92 -0.57
C ILE A 38 6.29 13.18 -1.15
N ASP A 39 7.48 13.01 -1.74
CA ASP A 39 8.07 14.03 -2.60
C ASP A 39 7.35 13.99 -3.95
N GLN A 40 6.48 14.96 -4.20
CA GLN A 40 5.64 15.00 -5.41
C GLN A 40 6.46 15.22 -6.69
N LYS A 41 7.68 15.75 -6.57
CA LYS A 41 8.54 16.01 -7.74
C LYS A 41 9.24 14.72 -8.17
N GLU A 42 9.92 14.07 -7.23
CA GLU A 42 10.68 12.85 -7.50
C GLU A 42 9.81 11.57 -7.43
N ARG A 43 8.56 11.72 -6.94
CA ARG A 43 7.58 10.65 -6.71
C ARG A 43 8.09 9.57 -5.75
N GLU A 44 8.74 9.97 -4.67
CA GLU A 44 9.34 9.06 -3.69
C GLU A 44 8.69 9.22 -2.32
N ILE A 45 8.65 8.16 -1.52
CA ILE A 45 8.39 8.30 -0.08
C ILE A 45 9.70 8.68 0.59
N ILE A 46 9.73 9.83 1.26
CA ILE A 46 10.85 10.25 2.07
C ILE A 46 10.52 9.97 3.54
N CYS A 47 11.39 9.22 4.22
CA CYS A 47 11.37 9.01 5.65
C CYS A 47 12.63 9.60 6.28
N ARG A 48 12.51 10.28 7.43
CA ARG A 48 13.64 10.80 8.20
C ARG A 48 13.48 10.40 9.65
N LEU A 49 14.44 9.61 10.14
CA LEU A 49 14.44 9.05 11.49
C LEU A 49 15.40 9.83 12.40
N SER A 50 14.96 10.08 13.64
CA SER A 50 15.71 10.73 14.70
C SER A 50 16.97 9.93 15.07
N THR A 51 16.87 8.60 15.15
CA THR A 51 18.01 7.70 15.43
C THR A 51 19.06 7.69 14.31
N GLN A 52 18.73 8.25 13.14
CA GLN A 52 19.62 8.37 11.99
C GLN A 52 19.96 9.82 11.63
N ASN A 53 19.89 10.73 12.61
CA ASN A 53 20.18 12.16 12.42
C ASN A 53 19.36 12.79 11.29
N PHE A 54 18.13 12.32 11.10
CA PHE A 54 17.21 12.77 10.05
C PHE A 54 17.76 12.67 8.62
N LYS A 55 18.67 11.73 8.37
CA LYS A 55 19.09 11.36 7.00
C LYS A 55 17.86 10.97 6.18
N LYS A 56 17.82 11.38 4.91
CA LYS A 56 16.78 10.97 3.97
C LYS A 56 16.92 9.47 3.67
N LEU A 57 15.90 8.70 4.03
CA LEU A 57 15.62 7.37 3.51
C LEU A 57 14.53 7.53 2.45
N MET A 58 14.73 6.98 1.27
CA MET A 58 13.84 7.19 0.13
C MET A 58 13.56 5.88 -0.58
N THR A 59 12.32 5.70 -1.02
CA THR A 59 11.97 4.61 -1.94
C THR A 59 12.58 4.84 -3.31
N LYS A 60 12.48 3.86 -4.19
CA LYS A 60 12.54 4.14 -5.63
C LYS A 60 11.32 5.01 -6.03
N PRO A 61 11.36 5.68 -7.19
CA PRO A 61 10.22 6.41 -7.72
C PRO A 61 8.96 5.54 -7.84
N LEU A 62 7.81 6.12 -7.52
CA LEU A 62 6.47 5.56 -7.64
C LEU A 62 5.84 6.10 -8.92
N GLU A 63 5.77 5.28 -9.96
CA GLU A 63 5.31 5.69 -11.29
C GLU A 63 3.82 6.04 -11.31
N MET A 64 3.01 5.29 -10.55
CA MET A 64 1.55 5.42 -10.45
C MET A 64 1.13 6.22 -9.20
N ALA A 65 2.07 6.95 -8.57
CA ALA A 65 1.70 7.96 -7.59
C ALA A 65 0.85 9.04 -8.25
N SER A 66 -0.31 9.30 -7.66
CA SER A 66 -1.30 10.28 -8.11
C SER A 66 -1.87 11.03 -6.91
N ASP A 67 -2.84 11.92 -7.15
CA ASP A 67 -3.54 12.65 -6.08
C ASP A 67 -4.25 11.73 -5.07
N ASN A 68 -4.51 10.46 -5.45
CA ASN A 68 -5.10 9.46 -4.56
C ASN A 68 -4.05 8.60 -3.83
N THR A 69 -2.77 8.98 -3.93
CA THR A 69 -1.66 8.34 -3.25
C THR A 69 -1.27 9.14 -2.02
N TYR A 70 -1.35 8.53 -0.83
CA TYR A 70 -1.10 9.23 0.43
C TYR A 70 -0.47 8.33 1.49
N ILE A 71 0.12 8.98 2.49
CA ILE A 71 0.70 8.31 3.66
C ILE A 71 -0.31 8.38 4.80
N LYS A 72 -0.55 7.25 5.46
CA LYS A 72 -1.41 7.17 6.65
C LYS A 72 -0.65 6.59 7.83
N ALA A 73 -0.84 7.18 9.01
CA ALA A 73 -0.29 6.62 10.24
C ALA A 73 -0.93 5.27 10.58
N THR A 74 -0.12 4.30 11.02
CA THR A 74 -0.61 3.06 11.64
C THR A 74 -0.14 3.00 13.08
N HIS A 75 -0.62 2.04 13.88
CA HIS A 75 -0.23 1.94 15.30
C HIS A 75 1.30 1.87 15.47
N ASN A 76 1.97 1.02 14.69
CA ASN A 76 3.40 0.73 14.80
C ASN A 76 4.23 1.20 13.59
N GLY A 77 3.73 2.17 12.81
CA GLY A 77 4.45 2.68 11.66
C GLY A 77 3.57 3.56 10.77
N PHE A 78 3.61 3.32 9.47
CA PHE A 78 2.80 4.01 8.47
C PHE A 78 2.44 3.08 7.31
N GLU A 79 1.54 3.51 6.44
CA GLU A 79 1.21 2.83 5.21
C GLU A 79 1.18 3.81 4.04
N LEU A 80 1.70 3.38 2.90
CA LEU A 80 1.40 3.98 1.60
C LEU A 80 0.04 3.45 1.17
N ARG A 81 -0.89 4.32 0.81
CA ARG A 81 -2.14 3.94 0.14
C ARG A 81 -2.17 4.48 -1.26
N ASN A 82 -2.61 3.64 -2.20
CA ASN A 82 -2.95 4.06 -3.55
C ASN A 82 -4.37 3.59 -3.83
N ASN A 83 -5.31 4.54 -3.84
CA ASN A 83 -6.72 4.25 -4.03
C ASN A 83 -7.15 4.67 -5.43
N TRP A 84 -7.64 3.73 -6.22
CA TRP A 84 -8.37 4.00 -7.44
C TRP A 84 -9.87 3.85 -7.19
N MET A 85 -10.69 4.41 -8.07
CA MET A 85 -12.16 4.42 -7.90
C MET A 85 -12.75 3.02 -7.66
N ARG A 86 -12.14 1.97 -8.24
CA ARG A 86 -12.67 0.59 -8.21
C ARG A 86 -11.69 -0.44 -7.66
N SER A 87 -10.47 -0.04 -7.32
CA SER A 87 -9.46 -0.94 -6.78
C SER A 87 -8.40 -0.13 -6.08
N GLY A 88 -7.54 -0.76 -5.30
CA GLY A 88 -6.46 -0.06 -4.65
C GLY A 88 -5.68 -0.97 -3.74
N TYR A 89 -4.58 -0.45 -3.23
CA TYR A 89 -3.70 -1.20 -2.36
C TYR A 89 -3.12 -0.33 -1.25
N ALA A 90 -2.66 -0.99 -0.19
CA ALA A 90 -1.86 -0.38 0.85
C ALA A 90 -0.62 -1.23 1.16
N CYS A 91 0.51 -0.56 1.31
CA CYS A 91 1.79 -1.14 1.69
C CYS A 91 2.16 -0.63 3.08
N GLN A 92 2.17 -1.52 4.08
CA GLN A 92 2.42 -1.17 5.48
C GLN A 92 3.91 -1.29 5.82
N PHE A 93 4.45 -0.25 6.43
CA PHE A 93 5.85 -0.13 6.82
C PHE A 93 6.00 0.03 8.34
N ARG A 94 7.08 -0.54 8.88
CA ARG A 94 7.45 -0.44 10.30
C ARG A 94 8.96 -0.45 10.49
N TYR A 95 9.45 0.27 11.49
CA TYR A 95 10.85 0.21 11.91
C TYR A 95 11.26 -1.17 12.47
N GLU A 96 12.33 -1.74 11.93
CA GLU A 96 12.96 -2.98 12.38
C GLU A 96 14.22 -2.64 13.20
N LYS A 97 14.10 -2.68 14.52
CA LYS A 97 15.13 -2.23 15.48
C LYS A 97 16.50 -2.87 15.29
N MET A 98 16.54 -4.16 14.95
CA MET A 98 17.80 -4.89 14.77
C MET A 98 18.62 -4.37 13.59
N GLU A 99 17.94 -4.09 12.48
CA GLU A 99 18.55 -3.65 11.22
C GLU A 99 18.59 -2.11 11.13
N LYS A 100 17.91 -1.43 12.05
CA LYS A 100 17.70 0.02 12.08
C LYS A 100 17.12 0.56 10.77
N ARG A 101 16.23 -0.19 10.13
CA ARG A 101 15.63 0.16 8.82
C ARG A 101 14.11 0.10 8.88
N ILE A 102 13.44 0.83 7.99
CA ILE A 102 12.00 0.72 7.77
C ILE A 102 11.73 -0.47 6.85
N ARG A 103 10.95 -1.45 7.32
CA ARG A 103 10.63 -2.70 6.61
C ARG A 103 9.18 -2.69 6.15
N LEU A 104 8.93 -3.21 4.95
CA LEU A 104 7.58 -3.56 4.48
C LEU A 104 7.09 -4.82 5.23
N ILE A 105 5.99 -4.70 5.94
CA ILE A 105 5.46 -5.76 6.84
C ILE A 105 4.11 -6.31 6.41
N GLY A 106 3.38 -5.62 5.54
CA GLY A 106 2.06 -6.02 5.11
C GLY A 106 1.66 -5.38 3.79
N ILE A 107 0.82 -6.09 3.05
CA ILE A 107 0.18 -5.58 1.83
C ILE A 107 -1.31 -5.93 1.94
N THR A 108 -2.17 -4.96 1.62
CA THR A 108 -3.61 -5.18 1.46
C THR A 108 -4.05 -4.68 0.11
N GLU A 109 -5.03 -5.33 -0.51
CA GLU A 109 -5.61 -4.92 -1.78
C GLU A 109 -7.13 -5.08 -1.74
N TYR A 110 -7.81 -4.29 -2.56
CA TYR A 110 -9.24 -4.43 -2.79
C TYR A 110 -9.55 -4.21 -4.27
N ALA A 111 -10.63 -4.82 -4.72
CA ALA A 111 -11.27 -4.55 -6.00
C ALA A 111 -12.79 -4.63 -5.84
N PHE A 112 -13.50 -3.64 -6.39
CA PHE A 112 -14.96 -3.62 -6.43
C PHE A 112 -15.53 -4.20 -7.73
N GLY A 113 -14.68 -4.81 -8.55
CA GLY A 113 -15.00 -5.27 -9.90
C GLY A 113 -14.93 -4.16 -10.95
N ASN A 114 -14.60 -4.52 -12.18
CA ASN A 114 -14.54 -3.57 -13.29
C ASN A 114 -15.95 -3.28 -13.86
N ALA A 115 -16.05 -2.38 -14.85
CA ALA A 115 -17.31 -2.10 -15.55
C ALA A 115 -17.82 -3.29 -16.38
N ALA A 116 -16.97 -4.29 -16.63
CA ALA A 116 -17.30 -5.56 -17.28
C ALA A 116 -17.67 -6.67 -16.27
N ASN A 117 -17.82 -6.32 -14.98
CA ASN A 117 -18.13 -7.21 -13.87
C ASN A 117 -17.07 -8.29 -13.54
N ASP A 118 -15.82 -8.13 -13.93
CA ASP A 118 -14.77 -9.06 -13.49
C ASP A 118 -14.50 -8.90 -12.00
N GLY A 119 -14.81 -9.94 -11.21
CA GLY A 119 -14.40 -10.24 -9.83
C GLY A 119 -14.21 -9.10 -8.82
N SER A 120 -14.76 -9.26 -7.62
CA SER A 120 -14.60 -8.28 -6.52
C SER A 120 -14.13 -8.94 -5.23
N GLY A 121 -13.49 -8.18 -4.37
CA GLY A 121 -13.05 -8.68 -3.08
C GLY A 121 -11.91 -7.88 -2.48
N GLU A 122 -11.31 -8.48 -1.48
CA GLU A 122 -10.19 -7.92 -0.75
C GLU A 122 -9.24 -9.02 -0.30
N ALA A 123 -7.98 -8.66 -0.13
CA ALA A 123 -7.00 -9.55 0.43
C ALA A 123 -5.97 -8.82 1.29
N SER A 124 -5.33 -9.59 2.16
CA SER A 124 -4.24 -9.13 3.00
C SER A 124 -3.14 -10.20 3.07
N ALA A 125 -1.88 -9.75 3.06
CA ALA A 125 -0.77 -10.57 3.51
C ALA A 125 0.00 -9.88 4.62
N ASN A 126 0.37 -10.71 5.58
CA ASN A 126 1.34 -10.39 6.61
C ASN A 126 2.71 -10.90 6.14
N LEU A 127 3.59 -10.00 5.71
CA LEU A 127 4.91 -10.35 5.15
C LEU A 127 5.93 -10.78 6.22
N LEU A 128 5.61 -10.60 7.50
CA LEU A 128 6.43 -11.12 8.61
C LEU A 128 6.23 -12.61 8.79
N THR A 129 4.97 -13.05 8.70
CA THR A 129 4.59 -14.45 8.88
C THR A 129 4.48 -15.19 7.57
N GLY A 130 4.26 -14.51 6.45
CA GLY A 130 3.88 -15.11 5.17
C GLY A 130 2.42 -15.52 5.09
N ASN A 131 1.58 -15.16 6.06
CA ASN A 131 0.16 -15.51 6.03
C ASN A 131 -0.58 -14.62 5.04
N TYR A 132 -1.34 -15.25 4.14
CA TYR A 132 -2.25 -14.60 3.20
C TYR A 132 -3.70 -15.00 3.49
N ILE A 133 -4.60 -14.02 3.42
CA ILE A 133 -6.05 -14.21 3.51
C ILE A 133 -6.70 -13.42 2.38
N GLY A 134 -7.47 -14.09 1.52
CA GLY A 134 -8.23 -13.49 0.42
C GLY A 134 -9.71 -13.82 0.49
N ASN A 135 -10.56 -12.81 0.36
CA ASN A 135 -12.01 -12.91 0.26
C ASN A 135 -12.44 -12.38 -1.11
N TRP A 136 -12.54 -13.28 -2.07
CA TRP A 136 -12.78 -12.94 -3.47
C TRP A 136 -14.10 -13.47 -3.97
N HIS A 137 -14.59 -12.83 -5.02
CA HIS A 137 -15.75 -13.22 -5.80
C HIS A 137 -15.32 -13.26 -7.26
N TYR A 138 -15.92 -14.16 -8.03
CA TYR A 138 -15.85 -14.10 -9.48
C TYR A 138 -17.26 -13.89 -10.02
N TYR A 139 -17.34 -13.34 -11.22
CA TYR A 139 -18.61 -13.17 -11.89
C TYR A 139 -18.84 -14.34 -12.83
N ASP A 140 -20.00 -14.96 -12.69
CA ASP A 140 -20.46 -16.07 -13.50
C ASP A 140 -21.53 -15.56 -14.46
N HIS A 141 -21.14 -15.37 -15.73
CA HIS A 141 -22.05 -14.85 -16.75
C HIS A 141 -23.15 -15.85 -17.16
N LEU A 142 -22.99 -17.13 -16.83
CA LEU A 142 -23.90 -18.19 -17.23
C LEU A 142 -24.85 -18.60 -16.11
N ALA A 143 -24.62 -18.12 -14.89
CA ALA A 143 -25.48 -18.38 -13.75
C ALA A 143 -26.88 -17.79 -13.92
N ASN A 144 -27.87 -18.40 -13.24
CA ASN A 144 -29.25 -17.94 -13.17
C ASN A 144 -29.93 -17.71 -14.54
N ASN A 145 -29.80 -18.66 -15.47
CA ASN A 145 -30.33 -18.53 -16.84
C ASN A 145 -29.82 -17.25 -17.54
N GLU A 146 -28.50 -17.04 -17.53
CA GLU A 146 -27.82 -15.87 -18.12
C GLU A 146 -28.13 -14.52 -17.42
N GLN A 147 -28.83 -14.53 -16.28
CA GLN A 147 -29.00 -13.32 -15.45
C GLN A 147 -27.73 -12.94 -14.67
N CYS A 148 -26.69 -13.77 -14.80
CA CYS A 148 -25.39 -13.63 -14.16
C CYS A 148 -25.47 -13.72 -12.62
N GLU A 149 -24.31 -13.97 -12.00
CA GLU A 149 -24.19 -14.00 -10.54
C GLU A 149 -22.79 -13.60 -10.09
N LEU A 150 -22.70 -12.85 -9.00
CA LEU A 150 -21.44 -12.64 -8.30
C LEU A 150 -21.25 -13.77 -7.28
N VAL A 151 -20.33 -14.67 -7.57
CA VAL A 151 -20.14 -15.92 -6.82
C VAL A 151 -18.95 -15.78 -5.89
N LYS A 152 -19.18 -16.03 -4.61
CA LYS A 152 -18.12 -16.02 -3.60
C LYS A 152 -17.19 -17.23 -3.75
N ILE A 153 -15.89 -16.97 -3.82
CA ILE A 153 -14.85 -17.98 -3.69
C ILE A 153 -14.68 -18.28 -2.19
N PRO A 154 -14.58 -19.55 -1.77
CA PRO A 154 -14.23 -19.88 -0.38
C PRO A 154 -12.97 -19.11 0.07
N THR A 155 -13.00 -18.58 1.29
CA THR A 155 -11.90 -17.76 1.82
C THR A 155 -10.56 -18.47 1.63
N ILE A 156 -9.67 -17.82 0.88
CA ILE A 156 -8.37 -18.35 0.54
C ILE A 156 -7.44 -18.08 1.71
N LYS A 157 -6.87 -19.14 2.29
CA LYS A 157 -5.81 -19.04 3.28
C LYS A 157 -4.57 -19.72 2.72
N ALA A 158 -3.48 -18.96 2.57
CA ALA A 158 -2.25 -19.48 2.00
C ALA A 158 -1.02 -19.02 2.78
N LYS A 159 0.08 -19.74 2.59
CA LYS A 159 1.40 -19.37 3.09
C LYS A 159 2.28 -18.98 1.92
N LEU A 160 2.73 -17.73 1.90
CA LEU A 160 3.55 -17.16 0.85
C LEU A 160 4.94 -16.86 1.39
N LYS A 161 5.96 -17.09 0.56
CA LYS A 161 7.36 -16.77 0.89
C LYS A 161 7.69 -15.41 0.28
N PHE A 162 8.05 -14.46 1.13
CA PHE A 162 8.47 -13.12 0.70
C PHE A 162 9.85 -12.78 1.21
N LYS A 163 10.66 -12.17 0.34
CA LYS A 163 11.93 -11.57 0.74
C LYS A 163 11.64 -10.39 1.66
N LYS A 164 12.54 -10.14 2.63
CA LYS A 164 12.55 -8.87 3.34
C LYS A 164 12.79 -7.74 2.35
N ILE A 165 11.90 -6.75 2.36
CA ILE A 165 12.03 -5.52 1.58
C ILE A 165 12.03 -4.36 2.57
N TYR A 166 13.01 -3.50 2.43
CA TYR A 166 13.12 -2.27 3.19
C TYR A 166 12.69 -1.08 2.33
N LEU A 167 12.43 0.05 2.97
CA LEU A 167 11.93 1.26 2.31
C LEU A 167 12.79 1.65 1.10
N GLU A 168 14.12 1.56 1.22
CA GLU A 168 15.04 1.96 0.15
C GLU A 168 15.04 1.01 -1.06
N GLU A 169 14.50 -0.19 -0.88
CA GLU A 169 14.37 -1.20 -1.93
C GLU A 169 12.98 -1.19 -2.57
N PHE A 170 12.02 -0.51 -1.94
CA PHE A 170 10.62 -0.52 -2.37
C PHE A 170 10.43 0.29 -3.65
N SER A 171 9.69 -0.31 -4.58
CA SER A 171 9.08 0.29 -5.78
C SER A 171 7.69 -0.32 -5.96
N GLU A 172 6.88 0.22 -6.86
CA GLU A 172 5.57 -0.38 -7.18
C GLU A 172 5.70 -1.78 -7.80
N GLU A 173 6.83 -2.12 -8.43
CA GLU A 173 7.13 -3.50 -8.86
C GLU A 173 7.09 -4.49 -7.69
N THR A 174 7.39 -4.04 -6.47
CA THR A 174 7.26 -4.87 -5.26
C THR A 174 5.82 -5.29 -5.04
N TYR A 175 4.89 -4.34 -5.20
CA TYR A 175 3.45 -4.61 -5.10
C TYR A 175 2.96 -5.44 -6.28
N PHE A 176 3.30 -5.09 -7.52
CA PHE A 176 2.82 -5.83 -8.70
C PHE A 176 3.36 -7.26 -8.76
N GLY A 177 4.63 -7.47 -8.37
CA GLY A 177 5.20 -8.80 -8.24
C GLY A 177 4.53 -9.65 -7.14
N TYR A 178 3.99 -9.00 -6.10
CA TYR A 178 3.15 -9.63 -5.10
C TYR A 178 1.75 -9.96 -5.66
N SER A 179 1.06 -9.00 -6.27
CA SER A 179 -0.27 -9.17 -6.88
C SER A 179 -0.29 -10.32 -7.89
N ALA A 180 0.70 -10.40 -8.77
CA ALA A 180 0.81 -11.47 -9.76
C ALA A 180 0.96 -12.88 -9.15
N GLN A 181 1.54 -13.01 -7.95
CA GLN A 181 1.58 -14.28 -7.23
C GLN A 181 0.21 -14.65 -6.65
N LEU A 182 -0.56 -13.65 -6.21
CA LEU A 182 -1.90 -13.85 -5.68
C LEU A 182 -2.90 -14.21 -6.75
N GLU A 183 -2.86 -13.55 -7.91
CA GLU A 183 -3.75 -13.81 -9.04
C GLU A 183 -3.75 -15.30 -9.41
N LYS A 184 -2.57 -15.94 -9.44
CA LYS A 184 -2.43 -17.38 -9.68
C LYS A 184 -3.14 -18.24 -8.63
N ILE A 185 -3.11 -17.82 -7.36
CA ILE A 185 -3.77 -18.52 -6.26
C ILE A 185 -5.28 -18.31 -6.35
N VAL A 186 -5.74 -17.08 -6.62
CA VAL A 186 -7.15 -16.73 -6.78
C VAL A 186 -7.75 -17.50 -7.95
N GLU A 187 -7.08 -17.53 -9.10
CA GLU A 187 -7.51 -18.27 -10.28
C GLU A 187 -7.63 -19.78 -10.00
N LYS A 188 -6.66 -20.37 -9.31
CA LYS A 188 -6.75 -21.78 -8.88
C LYS A 188 -7.99 -22.06 -8.02
N HIS A 189 -8.32 -21.18 -7.08
CA HIS A 189 -9.48 -21.34 -6.21
C HIS A 189 -10.80 -21.05 -6.93
N LYS A 190 -10.83 -20.06 -7.84
CA LYS A 190 -11.95 -19.81 -8.75
C LYS A 190 -12.28 -21.05 -9.56
N ASN A 191 -11.27 -21.64 -10.22
CA ASN A 191 -11.45 -22.83 -11.05
C ASN A 191 -11.94 -24.04 -10.25
N ALA A 192 -11.48 -24.19 -9.00
CA ALA A 192 -11.97 -25.23 -8.10
C ALA A 192 -13.43 -25.02 -7.70
N GLU A 193 -13.82 -23.77 -7.42
CA GLU A 193 -15.19 -23.41 -7.06
C GLU A 193 -16.16 -23.59 -8.24
N GLN A 194 -15.77 -23.18 -9.45
CA GLN A 194 -16.56 -23.40 -10.66
C GLN A 194 -16.83 -24.90 -10.90
N LYS A 195 -15.79 -25.74 -10.78
CA LYS A 195 -15.93 -27.21 -10.89
C LYS A 195 -16.79 -27.82 -9.79
N ARG A 196 -16.80 -27.23 -8.59
CA ARG A 196 -17.64 -27.69 -7.47
C ARG A 196 -19.11 -27.39 -7.77
N ARG A 197 -19.41 -26.20 -8.29
CA ARG A 197 -20.78 -25.80 -8.65
C ARG A 197 -21.32 -26.56 -9.85
N SER A 198 -20.51 -26.86 -10.87
CA SER A 198 -20.96 -27.61 -12.05
C SER A 198 -21.32 -29.08 -11.79
N LYS A 199 -20.99 -29.60 -10.60
CA LYS A 199 -21.30 -30.99 -10.20
C LYS A 199 -22.57 -31.10 -9.34
N ASN A 200 -23.10 -29.97 -8.88
CA ASN A 200 -24.34 -29.90 -8.11
C ASN A 200 -25.49 -29.49 -9.03
#